data_AF-A0A3N7HH14-F1
#
_entry.id   AF-A0A3N7HH14-F1
#
_cell.length_a   1.000
_cell.length_b   1.000
_cell.length_c   1.000
_cell.angle_alpha   90.00
_cell.angle_beta   90.00
_cell.angle_gamma   90.00
#
_symmetry.space_group_name_H-M   'P 1'
#
loop_
_entity.id
_entity.type
_entity.pdbx_description
1 polymer ?
#
loop_
_entity_poly.entity_id
_entity_poly.type
_entity_poly.pdbx_seq_one_letter_code
_entity_poly.pdbx_strand_id
1 'polypeptide(L)'
;MLLPIGDENHDRKSFPFVNYLLIGLNIFVFIFFQGFGYNIQFTFSYATIPAEILTGSDIVTDNQLIVDPISGKSFEMPGLQPTGIPV
;
A
#
# COMPACT_ATOMS: atom_id res chain seq x y z
N MET A 1 18.33 -20.29 -15.71
CA MET A 1 17.31 -19.24 -15.59
C MET A 1 16.65 -19.04 -16.94
N LEU A 2 15.31 -19.07 -17.01
CA LEU A 2 14.53 -18.96 -18.27
C LEU A 2 14.12 -17.50 -18.61
N LEU A 3 14.54 -16.52 -17.80
CA LEU A 3 14.39 -15.09 -18.09
C LEU A 3 15.79 -14.46 -18.10
N PRO A 4 16.31 -13.98 -19.24
CA PRO A 4 17.61 -13.33 -19.32
C PRO A 4 17.45 -11.84 -18.98
N ILE A 5 16.97 -11.54 -17.78
CA ILE A 5 17.00 -10.19 -17.22
C ILE A 5 17.70 -10.32 -15.87
N GLY A 6 19.02 -10.13 -15.90
CA GLY A 6 19.84 -9.94 -14.71
C GLY A 6 20.13 -8.45 -14.57
N ASP A 7 20.04 -7.93 -13.34
CA ASP A 7 20.41 -6.56 -13.03
C ASP A 7 21.94 -6.42 -13.18
N GLU A 8 22.38 -5.74 -14.26
CA GLU A 8 23.79 -5.56 -14.58
C GLU A 8 24.42 -4.55 -13.60
N ASN A 9 25.18 -5.06 -12.66
CA ASN A 9 25.80 -4.29 -11.59
C ASN A 9 27.34 -4.30 -11.64
N HIS A 10 27.97 -4.89 -12.66
CA HIS A 10 29.44 -5.04 -12.66
C HIS A 10 30.20 -3.71 -12.65
N ASP A 11 29.59 -2.63 -13.16
CA ASP A 11 30.24 -1.33 -13.30
C ASP A 11 29.73 -0.31 -12.26
N ARG A 12 29.30 -0.79 -11.08
CA ARG A 12 28.76 0.07 -10.01
C ARG A 12 29.84 0.97 -9.41
N LYS A 13 29.88 2.22 -9.86
CA LYS A 13 30.86 3.25 -9.45
C LYS A 13 30.61 3.85 -8.06
N SER A 14 29.41 3.71 -7.49
CA SER A 14 29.04 4.32 -6.21
C SER A 14 28.12 3.44 -5.38
N PHE A 15 28.12 3.66 -4.07
CA PHE A 15 27.19 2.97 -3.17
C PHE A 15 25.77 3.55 -3.33
N PRO A 16 24.74 2.72 -3.55
CA PRO A 16 23.40 3.18 -3.89
C PRO A 16 22.61 3.59 -2.62
N PHE A 17 23.07 4.65 -1.94
CA PHE A 17 22.47 5.12 -0.68
C PHE A 17 20.96 5.42 -0.81
N VAL A 18 20.52 5.98 -1.95
CA VAL A 18 19.11 6.29 -2.20
C VAL A 18 18.25 5.02 -2.21
N ASN A 19 18.69 3.96 -2.87
CA ASN A 19 17.93 2.70 -2.91
C ASN A 19 17.81 2.09 -1.51
N TYR A 20 18.90 2.03 -0.75
CA TYR A 20 18.85 1.52 0.62
C TYR A 20 17.99 2.39 1.54
N LEU A 21 18.00 3.71 1.36
CA LEU A 21 17.13 4.61 2.09
C LEU A 21 15.65 4.33 1.77
N LEU A 22 15.29 4.21 0.49
CA LEU A 22 13.92 3.91 0.07
C LEU A 22 13.45 2.55 0.60
N ILE A 23 14.31 1.53 0.57
CA ILE A 23 14.01 0.22 1.17
C ILE A 23 13.79 0.36 2.68
N GLY A 24 14.67 1.08 3.37
CA GLY A 24 14.55 1.33 4.81
C GLY A 24 13.26 2.05 5.19
N LEU A 25 12.85 3.07 4.41
CA LEU A 25 11.60 3.80 4.62
C LEU A 25 10.37 2.91 4.41
N ASN A 26 10.36 2.06 3.37
CA ASN A 26 9.27 1.12 3.15
C ASN A 26 9.14 0.12 4.31
N ILE A 27 10.27 -0.44 4.78
CA ILE A 27 10.28 -1.33 5.94
C ILE A 27 9.78 -0.61 7.20
N PHE A 28 10.20 0.63 7.40
CA PHE A 28 9.75 1.46 8.52
C PHE A 28 8.22 1.64 8.49
N VAL A 29 7.65 2.08 7.37
CA VAL A 29 6.19 2.26 7.22
C VAL A 29 5.45 0.95 7.43
N PHE A 30 5.95 -0.16 6.88
CA PHE A 30 5.33 -1.48 7.05
C PHE A 30 5.25 -1.92 8.51
N ILE A 31 6.32 -1.72 9.28
CA ILE A 31 6.37 -2.13 10.69
C ILE A 31 5.57 -1.17 11.56
N PHE A 32 5.85 0.13 11.47
CA PHE A 32 5.34 1.10 12.44
C PHE A 32 3.95 1.63 12.11
N PHE A 33 3.61 1.80 10.83
CA PHE A 33 2.33 2.38 10.44
C PHE A 33 1.31 1.31 10.03
N GLN A 34 1.74 0.37 9.19
CA GLN A 34 0.87 -0.74 8.76
C GLN A 34 0.80 -1.87 9.79
N GLY A 35 1.62 -1.85 10.85
CA GLY A 35 1.59 -2.85 11.92
C GLY A 35 1.78 -4.27 11.40
N PHE A 36 2.80 -4.51 10.57
CA PHE A 36 3.02 -5.78 9.85
C PHE A 36 1.87 -6.19 8.90
N GLY A 37 1.10 -5.21 8.43
CA GLY A 37 -0.05 -5.43 7.55
C GLY A 37 -1.38 -5.65 8.27
N TYR A 38 -1.39 -5.65 9.61
CA TYR A 38 -2.63 -5.79 10.39
C TYR A 38 -3.40 -4.48 10.55
N ASN A 39 -2.75 -3.32 10.37
CA ASN A 39 -3.41 -2.02 10.39
C ASN A 39 -3.99 -1.69 9.01
N ILE A 40 -5.13 -2.32 8.72
CA ILE A 40 -5.86 -2.11 7.48
C ILE A 40 -6.37 -0.67 7.37
N GLN A 41 -6.69 -0.03 8.49
CA GLN A 41 -7.20 1.34 8.52
C GLN A 41 -6.17 2.32 7.95
N PHE A 42 -4.91 2.25 8.40
CA PHE A 42 -3.84 3.09 7.87
C PHE A 42 -3.62 2.86 6.36
N THR A 43 -3.73 1.61 5.91
CA THR A 43 -3.53 1.27 4.50
C THR A 43 -4.63 1.88 3.62
N PHE A 44 -5.88 1.84 4.08
CA PHE A 44 -7.03 2.39 3.36
C PHE A 44 -7.20 3.90 3.55
N SER A 45 -6.56 4.51 4.55
CA SER A 45 -6.56 5.97 4.74
C SER A 45 -5.50 6.70 3.91
N TYR A 46 -4.53 5.99 3.34
CA TYR A 46 -3.47 6.57 2.50
C TYR A 46 -3.41 5.91 1.12
N ALA A 47 -4.48 5.24 0.70
CA ALA A 47 -4.60 4.65 -0.61
C ALA A 47 -4.74 5.74 -1.69
N THR A 48 -4.12 5.55 -2.86
CA THR A 48 -4.25 6.50 -3.96
C THR A 48 -5.60 6.34 -4.65
N ILE A 49 -6.53 7.27 -4.41
CA ILE A 49 -7.89 7.24 -4.95
C ILE A 49 -8.02 8.30 -6.06
N PRO A 50 -8.22 7.90 -7.34
CA PRO A 50 -8.32 8.85 -8.45
C PRO A 50 -9.44 9.87 -8.30
N ALA A 51 -10.57 9.47 -7.69
CA ALA A 51 -11.68 10.38 -7.45
C ALA A 51 -11.30 11.52 -6.51
N GLU A 52 -10.60 11.23 -5.40
CA GLU A 52 -10.12 12.24 -4.45
C GLU A 52 -9.09 13.19 -5.09
N ILE A 53 -8.23 12.67 -5.97
CA ILE A 53 -7.25 13.50 -6.70
C ILE A 53 -7.96 14.49 -7.63
N LEU A 54 -9.05 14.06 -8.27
CA LEU A 54 -9.82 14.91 -9.20
C LEU A 54 -10.70 15.92 -8.46
N THR A 55 -11.22 15.58 -7.28
CA THR A 55 -12.16 16.43 -6.55
C THR A 55 -11.51 17.27 -5.46
N GLY A 56 -10.33 16.89 -4.97
CA GLY A 56 -9.72 17.47 -3.76
C GLY A 56 -10.58 17.24 -2.53
N SER A 57 -11.27 16.10 -2.44
CA SER A 57 -12.17 15.80 -1.33
C SER A 57 -12.01 14.36 -0.88
N ASP A 58 -11.93 14.15 0.42
CA ASP A 58 -11.77 12.84 1.06
C ASP A 58 -13.05 12.01 0.88
N ILE A 59 -12.92 10.77 0.41
CA ILE A 59 -14.04 9.86 0.16
C ILE A 59 -13.95 8.71 1.15
N VAL A 60 -14.80 8.76 2.18
CA VAL A 60 -14.91 7.70 3.19
C VAL A 60 -16.04 6.74 2.81
N THR A 61 -15.80 5.44 2.93
CA THR A 61 -16.82 4.41 2.66
C THR A 61 -16.91 3.42 3.81
N ASP A 62 -18.10 2.82 3.98
CA ASP A 62 -18.35 1.83 5.01
C ASP A 62 -17.74 0.46 4.66
N ASN A 63 -17.39 -0.30 5.68
CA ASN A 63 -16.97 -1.69 5.52
C ASN A 63 -18.13 -2.54 4.98
N GLN A 64 -17.82 -3.45 4.07
CA GLN A 64 -18.81 -4.32 3.45
C GLN A 64 -18.54 -5.77 3.80
N LEU A 65 -19.55 -6.47 4.32
CA LEU A 65 -19.52 -7.92 4.49
C LEU A 65 -19.91 -8.58 3.17
N ILE A 66 -18.94 -9.15 2.47
CA ILE A 66 -19.15 -9.85 1.21
C ILE A 66 -19.20 -11.35 1.49
N VAL A 67 -20.22 -12.02 0.97
CA VAL A 67 -20.35 -13.47 1.05
C VAL A 67 -19.98 -14.05 -0.30
N ASP A 68 -18.98 -14.93 -0.32
CA ASP A 68 -18.61 -15.68 -1.52
C ASP A 68 -19.76 -16.64 -1.89
N PRO A 69 -20.36 -16.50 -3.08
CA PRO A 69 -21.49 -17.34 -3.50
C PRO A 69 -21.11 -18.80 -3.73
N ILE A 70 -19.83 -19.13 -3.92
CA ILE A 70 -19.37 -20.50 -4.19
C ILE A 70 -18.94 -21.19 -2.88
N SER A 71 -18.16 -20.51 -2.05
CA SER A 71 -17.64 -21.10 -0.80
C SER A 71 -18.52 -20.87 0.43
N GLY A 72 -19.48 -19.93 0.36
CA GLY A 72 -20.33 -19.54 1.49
C GLY A 72 -19.58 -18.79 2.60
N LYS A 73 -18.30 -18.46 2.40
CA LYS A 73 -17.49 -17.73 3.39
C LYS A 73 -17.80 -16.24 3.32
N SER A 74 -17.96 -15.62 4.48
CA SER A 74 -17.99 -14.17 4.59
C SER A 74 -16.58 -13.61 4.75
N PHE A 75 -16.32 -12.50 4.05
CA PHE A 75 -15.11 -11.69 4.23
C PHE A 75 -15.51 -10.22 4.35
N GLU A 76 -14.82 -9.51 5.23
CA GLU A 76 -14.98 -8.08 5.39
C GLU A 76 -14.08 -7.37 4.37
N MET A 77 -14.69 -6.60 3.49
CA MET A 77 -14.01 -5.65 2.64
C MET A 77 -13.92 -4.32 3.39
N PRO A 78 -12.71 -3.88 3.79
CA PRO A 78 -12.54 -2.59 4.44
C PRO A 78 -12.94 -1.46 3.50
N GLY A 79 -13.67 -0.48 4.04
CA GLY A 79 -13.99 0.75 3.35
C GLY A 79 -12.83 1.74 3.37
N LEU A 80 -12.91 2.76 2.50
CA LEU A 80 -11.98 3.88 2.47
C LEU A 80 -12.05 4.62 3.81
N GLN A 81 -10.89 4.98 4.34
CA GLN A 81 -10.78 5.61 5.66
C GLN A 81 -10.37 7.06 5.51
N PRO A 82 -10.71 7.92 6.47
CA PRO A 82 -10.37 9.33 6.37
C PRO A 82 -8.86 9.56 6.37
N THR A 83 -8.39 10.40 5.45
CA THR A 83 -6.99 10.84 5.43
C THR A 83 -6.70 11.76 6.63
N GLY A 84 -5.57 11.54 7.31
CA GLY A 84 -5.15 12.35 8.47
C GLY A 84 -4.64 13.75 8.11
N ILE A 85 -4.90 14.21 6.89
CA ILE A 85 -4.45 15.48 6.31
C ILE A 85 -5.61 16.11 5.52
N PRO A 86 -5.73 17.45 5.50
CA PRO A 86 -6.72 18.10 4.66
C PRO A 86 -6.36 17.88 3.18
N VAL A 87 -7.34 17.40 2.41
CA VAL A 87 -7.32 17.29 0.94
C VAL A 87 -8.07 18.43 0.28
#